data_AF-J9C4A5-F1
#
_entry.id   AF-J9C4A5-F1
#
_cell.length_a   1.000
_cell.length_b   1.000
_cell.length_c   1.000
_cell.angle_alpha   90.00
_cell.angle_beta   90.00
_cell.angle_gamma   90.00
#
_symmetry.space_group_name_H-M   'P 1'
#
loop_
_entity.id
_entity.type
_entity.pdbx_description
1 polymer ?
#
loop_
_entity_poly.entity_id
_entity_poly.type
_entity_poly.pdbx_seq_one_letter_code
_entity_poly.pdbx_strand_id
1 'polypeptide(L)'
;GYSDMAIGLGRIFGFRFCENFDYPYLSKSVTEFWRRWHMSLGSWFRDYVYIPLGGNRVSKSRWVCNILAVWMLTGLWHGAAWNFVLWGLVFAVLLLAEKWIPALGQLPAVVRHGYVLLAVMLSFVLFNAESFAQVGQDFTSLFGFGGLPGVTAATWYYLRSFGLLFLLGILGATPFPKQLGNRLAQTKVGPVLEALLMLALLVVCTGYLVDGSFSP
;
A
#
# COMPACT_ATOMS: atom_id res chain seq x y z
N GLY A 1 3.88 10.00 0.29
CA GLY A 1 4.84 10.43 1.33
C GLY A 1 6.27 10.33 0.82
N TYR A 2 6.99 9.25 1.15
CA TYR A 2 8.38 9.06 0.74
C TYR A 2 8.62 9.17 -0.78
N SER A 3 7.78 8.51 -1.59
CA SER A 3 7.92 8.56 -3.06
C SER A 3 7.71 9.97 -3.61
N ASP A 4 6.82 10.78 -3.03
CA ASP A 4 6.60 12.17 -3.46
C ASP A 4 7.82 13.05 -3.17
N MET A 5 8.50 12.81 -2.03
CA MET A 5 9.77 13.49 -1.71
C MET A 5 10.84 13.15 -2.75
N ALA A 6 10.96 11.86 -3.13
CA ALA A 6 11.89 11.44 -4.17
C ALA A 6 11.57 12.07 -5.54
N ILE A 7 10.28 12.16 -5.91
CA ILE A 7 9.84 12.86 -7.13
C ILE A 7 10.20 14.35 -7.07
N GLY A 8 9.95 15.01 -5.93
CA GLY A 8 10.29 16.42 -5.71
C GLY A 8 11.78 16.69 -5.87
N LEU A 9 12.63 15.90 -5.21
CA LEU A 9 14.09 15.98 -5.35
C LEU A 9 14.53 15.70 -6.78
N GLY A 10 13.98 14.66 -7.42
CA GLY A 10 14.24 14.35 -8.82
C GLY A 10 14.00 15.57 -9.72
N ARG A 11 12.89 16.27 -9.54
CA ARG A 11 12.56 17.49 -10.30
C ARG A 11 13.57 18.61 -10.08
N ILE A 12 14.08 18.80 -8.86
CA ILE A 12 15.11 19.80 -8.56
C ILE A 12 16.40 19.50 -9.35
N PHE A 13 16.78 18.23 -9.46
CA PHE A 13 17.96 17.79 -10.21
C PHE A 13 17.70 17.57 -11.72
N GLY A 14 16.52 17.92 -12.23
CA GLY A 14 16.18 17.78 -13.65
C GLY A 14 15.72 16.38 -14.08
N PHE A 15 15.59 15.44 -13.15
CA PHE A 15 15.05 14.10 -13.40
C PHE A 15 13.52 14.07 -13.27
N ARG A 16 12.88 13.18 -14.04
CA ARG A 16 11.44 12.89 -13.93
C ARG A 16 11.27 11.44 -13.50
N PHE A 17 10.83 11.24 -12.26
CA PHE A 17 10.46 9.92 -11.76
C PHE A 17 8.96 9.66 -11.95
N CYS A 18 8.62 8.39 -12.14
CA CYS A 18 7.23 7.94 -12.20
C CYS A 18 6.59 7.97 -10.82
N GLU A 19 5.28 8.21 -10.78
CA GLU A 19 4.47 8.00 -9.59
C GLU A 19 4.55 6.55 -9.13
N ASN A 20 4.54 6.33 -7.81
CA ASN A 20 4.62 4.99 -7.24
C ASN A 20 3.29 4.53 -6.62
N PHE A 21 2.43 5.46 -6.20
CA PHE A 21 1.15 5.15 -5.57
C PHE A 21 0.03 6.03 -6.14
N ASP A 22 -1.11 5.42 -6.46
CA ASP A 22 -2.29 6.13 -6.96
C ASP A 22 -3.55 5.61 -6.27
N TYR A 23 -3.79 6.07 -5.05
CA TYR A 23 -4.94 5.70 -4.21
C TYR A 23 -5.26 4.18 -4.21
N PRO A 24 -4.27 3.32 -3.91
CA PRO A 24 -4.39 1.88 -4.07
C PRO A 24 -5.49 1.25 -3.21
N TYR A 25 -5.75 1.82 -2.03
CA TYR A 25 -6.81 1.31 -1.15
C TYR A 25 -8.20 1.48 -1.75
N LEU A 26 -8.43 2.38 -2.72
CA LEU A 26 -9.73 2.52 -3.42
C LEU A 26 -9.98 1.46 -4.50
N SER A 27 -9.11 0.46 -4.62
CA SER A 27 -9.20 -0.57 -5.65
C SER A 27 -10.37 -1.53 -5.41
N LYS A 28 -10.94 -2.02 -6.51
CA LYS A 28 -12.05 -2.99 -6.57
C LYS A 28 -11.62 -4.34 -7.16
N SER A 29 -10.33 -4.51 -7.42
CA SER A 29 -9.69 -5.80 -7.66
C SER A 29 -8.24 -5.77 -7.16
N VAL A 30 -7.68 -6.94 -6.87
CA VAL A 30 -6.26 -7.13 -6.52
C VAL A 30 -5.38 -6.72 -7.70
N THR A 31 -5.84 -6.99 -8.93
CA THR A 31 -5.16 -6.49 -10.13
C THR A 31 -5.11 -4.96 -10.17
N GLU A 32 -6.21 -4.26 -9.85
CA GLU A 32 -6.24 -2.80 -9.77
C GLU A 32 -5.36 -2.27 -8.65
N PHE A 33 -5.35 -2.93 -7.49
CA PHE A 33 -4.49 -2.59 -6.36
C PHE A 33 -3.02 -2.57 -6.77
N TRP A 34 -2.53 -3.63 -7.41
CA TRP A 34 -1.13 -3.71 -7.84
C TRP A 34 -0.76 -2.82 -9.03
N ARG A 35 -1.76 -2.33 -9.78
CA ARG A 35 -1.55 -1.26 -10.77
C ARG A 35 -1.42 0.12 -10.13
N ARG A 36 -1.78 0.27 -8.86
CA ARG A 36 -1.79 1.52 -8.09
C ARG A 36 -0.83 1.52 -6.90
N TRP A 37 -0.28 0.37 -6.53
CA TRP A 37 0.63 0.19 -5.39
C TRP A 37 2.01 -0.20 -5.90
N HIS A 38 3.05 0.52 -5.46
CA HIS A 38 4.44 0.28 -5.90
C HIS A 38 4.58 0.16 -7.42
N MET A 39 4.00 1.11 -8.17
CA MET A 39 3.92 1.08 -9.63
C MET A 39 5.28 0.94 -10.33
N SER A 40 6.33 1.56 -9.81
CA SER A 40 7.68 1.45 -10.40
C SER A 40 8.24 0.03 -10.26
N LEU A 41 8.09 -0.58 -9.07
CA LEU A 41 8.47 -1.97 -8.81
C LEU A 41 7.65 -2.93 -9.68
N GLY A 42 6.34 -2.71 -9.77
CA GLY A 42 5.44 -3.49 -10.62
C GLY A 42 5.85 -3.44 -12.10
N SER A 43 6.22 -2.26 -12.60
CA SER A 43 6.76 -2.13 -13.96
C SER A 43 8.08 -2.86 -14.13
N TRP A 44 8.99 -2.78 -13.15
CA TRP A 44 10.28 -3.45 -13.22
C TRP A 44 10.12 -4.98 -13.27
N PHE A 45 9.32 -5.58 -12.38
CA PHE A 45 9.06 -7.02 -12.43
C PHE A 45 8.35 -7.46 -13.71
N ARG A 46 7.42 -6.63 -14.23
CA ARG A 46 6.78 -6.91 -15.51
C ARG A 46 7.80 -6.94 -16.64
N ASP A 47 8.63 -5.91 -16.74
CA ASP A 47 9.47 -5.66 -17.92
C ASP A 47 10.74 -6.52 -17.89
N TYR A 48 11.28 -6.81 -16.71
CA TYR A 48 12.54 -7.53 -16.53
C TYR A 48 12.41 -8.99 -16.08
N VAL A 49 11.24 -9.42 -15.61
CA VAL A 49 11.02 -10.81 -15.19
C VAL A 49 9.87 -11.44 -15.98
N TYR A 50 8.68 -10.85 -15.92
CA TYR A 50 7.49 -11.47 -16.49
C TYR A 50 7.51 -11.56 -18.02
N ILE A 51 7.84 -10.47 -18.72
CA ILE A 51 7.94 -10.44 -20.19
C ILE A 51 9.04 -11.38 -20.70
N PRO A 52 10.28 -11.36 -20.14
CA PRO A 52 11.32 -12.32 -20.50
C PRO A 52 10.93 -13.79 -20.31
N LEU A 53 10.08 -14.11 -19.33
CA LEU A 53 9.54 -15.47 -19.14
C LEU A 53 8.47 -15.88 -20.19
N GLY A 54 8.18 -15.02 -21.16
CA GLY A 54 7.20 -15.23 -22.24
C GLY A 54 5.86 -14.51 -22.02
N GLY A 55 5.70 -13.80 -20.91
CA GLY A 55 4.53 -13.00 -20.58
C GLY A 55 3.21 -13.76 -20.74
N ASN A 56 2.28 -13.18 -21.51
CA ASN A 56 0.96 -13.78 -21.81
C ASN A 56 0.95 -14.70 -23.05
N ARG A 57 2.08 -14.89 -23.75
CA ARG A 57 2.16 -15.63 -25.03
C ARG A 57 2.54 -17.11 -24.89
N VAL A 58 2.40 -17.65 -23.68
CA VAL A 58 2.75 -19.04 -23.34
C VAL A 58 1.51 -19.87 -23.03
N SER A 59 1.66 -21.19 -22.94
CA SER A 59 0.57 -22.09 -22.52
C SER A 59 0.01 -21.69 -21.15
N LYS A 60 -1.26 -22.03 -20.87
CA LYS A 60 -1.90 -21.66 -19.59
C LYS A 60 -1.12 -22.14 -18.36
N SER A 61 -0.58 -23.37 -18.39
CA SER A 61 0.24 -23.90 -17.30
C SER A 61 1.53 -23.11 -17.11
N ARG A 62 2.24 -22.79 -18.20
CA ARG A 62 3.46 -21.98 -18.14
C ARG A 62 3.17 -20.56 -17.65
N TRP A 63 2.04 -19.99 -18.06
CA TRP A 63 1.59 -18.68 -17.61
C TRP A 63 1.35 -18.65 -16.09
N VAL A 64 0.70 -19.68 -15.54
CA VAL A 64 0.54 -19.83 -14.08
C VAL A 64 1.88 -19.91 -13.37
N CYS A 65 2.80 -20.75 -13.86
CA CYS A 65 4.15 -20.85 -13.31
C CYS A 65 4.90 -19.52 -13.35
N ASN A 66 4.77 -18.75 -14.44
CA ASN A 66 5.39 -17.43 -14.56
C ASN A 66 4.82 -16.45 -13.53
N ILE A 67 3.51 -16.44 -13.30
CA ILE A 67 2.88 -15.61 -12.27
C ILE A 67 3.40 -16.00 -10.88
N LEU A 68 3.40 -17.30 -10.54
CA LEU A 68 3.93 -17.78 -9.27
C LEU A 68 5.41 -17.39 -9.07
N ALA A 69 6.23 -17.54 -10.11
CA ALA A 69 7.65 -17.20 -10.07
C ALA A 69 7.86 -15.69 -9.85
N VAL A 70 7.16 -14.84 -10.59
CA VAL A 70 7.26 -13.37 -10.44
C VAL A 70 6.88 -12.95 -9.03
N TRP A 71 5.78 -13.48 -8.49
CA TRP A 71 5.30 -13.13 -7.15
C TRP A 71 6.18 -13.67 -6.04
N MET A 72 6.72 -14.87 -6.19
CA MET A 72 7.73 -15.41 -5.27
C MET A 72 8.98 -14.52 -5.26
N LEU A 73 9.47 -14.11 -6.43
CA LEU A 73 10.61 -13.20 -6.55
C LEU A 73 10.30 -11.80 -6.00
N THR A 74 9.06 -11.32 -6.16
CA THR A 74 8.60 -10.08 -5.51
C THR A 74 8.65 -10.20 -3.99
N GLY A 75 8.21 -11.33 -3.42
CA GLY A 75 8.38 -11.63 -2.00
C GLY A 75 9.85 -11.63 -1.58
N LEU A 76 10.69 -12.39 -2.27
CA LEU A 76 12.13 -12.47 -1.98
C LEU A 76 12.85 -11.13 -2.07
N TRP A 77 12.40 -10.22 -2.93
CA TRP A 77 12.92 -8.86 -3.02
C TRP A 77 12.70 -8.05 -1.73
N HIS A 78 11.63 -8.34 -0.97
CA HIS A 78 11.36 -7.69 0.31
C HIS A 78 12.17 -8.29 1.47
N GLY A 79 12.53 -9.57 1.41
CA GLY A 79 13.38 -10.20 2.42
C GLY A 79 13.56 -11.70 2.21
N ALA A 80 14.58 -12.26 2.87
CA ALA A 80 14.96 -13.68 2.74
C ALA A 80 14.12 -14.63 3.61
N ALA A 81 13.30 -14.11 4.53
CA ALA A 81 12.44 -14.92 5.38
C ALA A 81 11.23 -15.47 4.63
N TRP A 82 10.77 -16.66 5.03
CA TRP A 82 9.70 -17.37 4.31
C TRP A 82 8.34 -16.67 4.34
N ASN A 83 8.06 -15.82 5.33
CA ASN A 83 6.83 -15.03 5.39
C ASN A 83 6.68 -14.13 4.15
N PHE A 84 7.78 -13.56 3.62
CA PHE A 84 7.76 -12.76 2.40
C PHE A 84 7.45 -13.60 1.15
N VAL A 85 8.01 -14.80 1.05
CA VAL A 85 7.71 -15.74 -0.04
C VAL A 85 6.23 -16.12 -0.02
N LEU A 86 5.71 -16.53 1.15
CA LEU A 86 4.30 -16.89 1.29
C LEU A 86 3.39 -15.70 0.99
N TRP A 87 3.77 -14.49 1.43
CA TRP A 87 3.05 -13.27 1.12
C TRP A 87 2.95 -13.02 -0.39
N GLY A 88 4.06 -13.20 -1.12
CA GLY A 88 4.05 -13.11 -2.58
C GLY A 88 3.11 -14.16 -3.20
N LEU A 89 3.19 -15.41 -2.74
CA LEU A 89 2.33 -16.50 -3.22
C LEU A 89 0.85 -16.27 -2.92
N VAL A 90 0.49 -15.66 -1.79
CA VAL A 90 -0.89 -15.25 -1.49
C VAL A 90 -1.41 -14.33 -2.59
N PHE A 91 -0.64 -13.33 -3.01
CA PHE A 91 -1.05 -12.46 -4.11
C PHE A 91 -1.09 -13.15 -5.47
N ALA A 92 -0.17 -14.07 -5.73
CA ALA A 92 -0.24 -14.91 -6.93
C ALA A 92 -1.56 -15.68 -6.99
N VAL A 93 -1.96 -16.31 -5.89
CA VAL A 93 -3.23 -17.06 -5.78
C VAL A 93 -4.42 -16.13 -5.96
N LEU A 94 -4.42 -14.97 -5.30
CA LEU A 94 -5.51 -13.98 -5.44
C LEU A 94 -5.68 -13.51 -6.88
N LEU A 95 -4.59 -13.22 -7.60
CA LEU A 95 -4.64 -12.79 -8.99
C LEU A 95 -5.09 -13.91 -9.94
N LEU A 96 -4.66 -15.15 -9.68
CA LEU A 96 -5.14 -16.31 -10.44
C LEU A 96 -6.63 -16.57 -10.18
N ALA A 97 -7.08 -16.43 -8.93
CA ALA A 97 -8.48 -16.57 -8.55
C ALA A 97 -9.36 -15.50 -9.22
N GLU A 98 -8.94 -14.23 -9.24
CA GLU A 98 -9.67 -13.17 -9.96
C GLU A 98 -9.84 -13.48 -11.45
N LYS A 99 -8.84 -14.13 -12.07
CA LYS A 99 -8.90 -14.50 -13.48
C LYS A 99 -9.78 -15.71 -13.74
N TRP A 100 -9.76 -16.71 -12.85
CA TRP A 100 -10.50 -17.97 -13.04
C TRP A 100 -11.91 -17.97 -12.48
N ILE A 101 -12.25 -17.00 -11.63
CA ILE A 101 -13.57 -16.85 -11.04
C ILE A 101 -14.16 -15.49 -11.50
N PRO A 102 -14.68 -15.39 -12.74
CA PRO A 102 -15.26 -14.15 -13.25
C PRO A 102 -16.38 -13.57 -12.39
N ALA A 103 -17.06 -14.42 -11.62
CA ALA A 103 -18.11 -14.02 -10.67
C ALA A 103 -17.60 -13.00 -9.64
N LEU A 104 -16.32 -13.03 -9.25
CA LEU A 104 -15.72 -12.03 -8.35
C LEU A 104 -15.77 -10.62 -8.96
N GLY A 105 -15.63 -10.51 -10.28
CA GLY A 105 -15.74 -9.24 -11.00
C GLY A 105 -17.17 -8.72 -11.13
N GLN A 106 -18.17 -9.59 -10.98
CA GLN A 106 -19.60 -9.27 -11.10
C GLN A 106 -20.25 -8.85 -9.77
N LEU A 107 -19.54 -9.02 -8.64
CA LEU A 107 -20.03 -8.59 -7.34
C LEU A 107 -20.25 -7.06 -7.30
N PRO A 108 -21.18 -6.57 -6.45
CA PRO A 108 -21.38 -5.14 -6.24
C PRO A 108 -20.07 -4.43 -5.87
N ALA A 109 -19.89 -3.20 -6.33
CA ALA A 109 -18.63 -2.46 -6.16
C ALA A 109 -18.16 -2.34 -4.70
N VAL A 110 -19.10 -2.18 -3.76
CA VAL A 110 -18.80 -2.12 -2.32
C VAL A 110 -18.25 -3.45 -1.81
N VAL A 111 -18.84 -4.57 -2.23
CA VAL A 111 -18.39 -5.92 -1.84
C VAL A 111 -17.00 -6.20 -2.39
N ARG A 112 -16.76 -5.85 -3.66
CA ARG A 112 -15.45 -5.99 -4.30
C ARG A 112 -14.38 -5.18 -3.59
N HIS A 113 -14.67 -3.92 -3.28
CA HIS A 113 -13.77 -3.04 -2.56
C HIS A 113 -13.47 -3.58 -1.14
N GLY A 114 -14.50 -4.00 -0.40
CA GLY A 114 -14.35 -4.59 0.93
C GLY A 114 -13.51 -5.88 0.92
N TYR A 115 -13.74 -6.75 -0.06
CA TYR A 115 -12.92 -7.95 -0.28
C TYR A 115 -11.45 -7.62 -0.52
N VAL A 116 -11.14 -6.70 -1.44
CA VAL A 116 -9.75 -6.31 -1.76
C VAL A 116 -9.08 -5.69 -0.54
N LEU A 117 -9.76 -4.78 0.14
CA LEU A 117 -9.22 -4.13 1.33
C LEU A 117 -8.92 -5.16 2.42
N LEU A 118 -9.84 -6.08 2.68
CA LEU A 118 -9.64 -7.17 3.64
C LEU A 118 -8.46 -8.06 3.23
N ALA A 119 -8.41 -8.52 1.98
CA ALA A 119 -7.34 -9.37 1.48
C ALA A 119 -5.96 -8.70 1.62
N VAL A 120 -5.86 -7.40 1.29
CA VAL A 120 -4.64 -6.61 1.44
C VAL A 120 -4.26 -6.46 2.92
N MET A 121 -5.20 -6.12 3.80
CA MET A 121 -4.94 -5.99 5.24
C MET A 121 -4.46 -7.30 5.86
N LEU A 122 -5.14 -8.41 5.57
CA LEU A 122 -4.73 -9.74 6.05
C LEU A 122 -3.37 -10.15 5.48
N SER A 123 -3.05 -9.79 4.24
CA SER A 123 -1.72 -10.04 3.68
C SER A 123 -0.63 -9.28 4.46
N PHE A 124 -0.88 -8.05 4.91
CA PHE A 124 0.14 -7.28 5.62
C PHE A 124 0.42 -7.82 7.03
N VAL A 125 -0.51 -8.55 7.65
CA VAL A 125 -0.23 -9.31 8.88
C VAL A 125 0.87 -10.34 8.62
N LEU A 126 0.73 -11.12 7.54
CA LEU A 126 1.75 -12.08 7.11
C LEU A 126 3.07 -11.39 6.73
N PHE A 127 3.02 -10.24 6.07
CA PHE A 127 4.21 -9.48 5.69
C PHE A 127 5.00 -8.98 6.90
N ASN A 128 4.31 -8.51 7.93
CA ASN A 128 4.91 -7.90 9.12
C ASN A 128 5.41 -8.91 10.16
N ALA A 129 4.89 -10.13 10.15
CA ALA A 129 5.21 -11.12 11.18
C ALA A 129 6.70 -11.53 11.16
N GLU A 130 7.29 -11.63 12.35
CA GLU A 130 8.68 -12.06 12.55
C GLU A 130 8.84 -13.58 12.57
N SER A 131 7.73 -14.31 12.79
CA SER A 131 7.72 -15.78 12.79
C SER A 131 6.36 -16.35 12.36
N PHE A 132 6.35 -17.61 11.92
CA PHE A 132 5.10 -18.31 11.60
C PHE A 132 4.19 -18.54 12.81
N ALA A 133 4.77 -18.68 14.01
CA ALA A 133 3.99 -18.76 15.23
C ALA A 133 3.21 -17.46 15.47
N GLN A 134 3.86 -16.31 15.25
CA GLN A 134 3.23 -15.00 15.36
C GLN A 134 2.11 -14.81 14.33
N VAL A 135 2.32 -15.21 13.07
CA VAL A 135 1.26 -15.20 12.04
C VAL A 135 0.00 -15.90 12.56
N GLY A 136 0.15 -17.12 13.09
CA GLY A 136 -0.97 -17.89 13.64
C GLY A 136 -1.66 -17.17 14.81
N GLN A 137 -0.90 -16.64 15.76
CA GLN A 137 -1.42 -15.91 16.92
C GLN A 137 -2.14 -14.61 16.53
N ASP A 138 -1.61 -13.87 15.57
CA ASP A 138 -2.21 -12.63 15.09
C ASP A 138 -3.52 -12.92 14.37
N PHE A 139 -3.56 -13.93 13.50
CA PHE A 139 -4.80 -14.34 12.83
C PHE A 139 -5.85 -14.86 13.80
N THR A 140 -5.49 -15.71 14.78
CA THR A 140 -6.47 -16.18 15.78
C THR A 140 -7.02 -15.04 16.61
N SER A 141 -6.17 -14.08 16.98
CA SER A 141 -6.57 -12.89 17.73
C SER A 141 -7.48 -11.97 16.92
N LEU A 142 -7.19 -11.73 15.63
CA LEU A 142 -8.00 -10.90 14.74
C LEU A 142 -9.44 -11.41 14.59
N PHE A 143 -9.64 -12.72 14.61
CA PHE A 143 -10.96 -13.34 14.53
C PHE A 143 -11.58 -13.66 15.90
N GLY A 144 -10.98 -13.17 17.00
CA GLY A 144 -11.52 -13.31 18.35
C GLY A 144 -11.27 -14.67 19.02
N PHE A 145 -10.49 -15.55 18.40
CA PHE A 145 -10.10 -16.85 18.95
C PHE A 145 -8.88 -16.78 19.88
N GLY A 146 -8.28 -15.60 20.04
CA GLY A 146 -7.15 -15.37 20.94
C GLY A 146 -7.49 -15.25 22.43
N GLY A 147 -8.77 -15.38 22.81
CA GLY A 147 -9.21 -15.26 24.21
C GLY A 147 -9.14 -13.84 24.78
N LEU A 148 -8.87 -12.84 23.93
CA LEU A 148 -8.86 -11.42 24.29
C LEU A 148 -10.27 -10.83 24.16
N PRO A 149 -10.67 -9.91 25.05
CA PRO A 149 -11.90 -9.15 24.86
C PRO A 149 -11.77 -8.26 23.61
N GLY A 150 -12.87 -8.07 22.88
CA GLY A 150 -12.86 -7.32 21.61
C GLY A 150 -12.40 -5.86 21.74
N VAL A 151 -12.44 -5.29 22.94
CA VAL A 151 -11.88 -3.97 23.25
C VAL A 151 -11.14 -4.04 24.59
N THR A 152 -9.89 -3.58 24.60
CA THR A 152 -9.05 -3.49 25.80
C THR A 152 -8.78 -2.02 26.17
N ALA A 153 -8.19 -1.77 27.34
CA ALA A 153 -7.68 -0.44 27.69
C ALA A 153 -6.66 0.08 26.66
N ALA A 154 -5.81 -0.81 26.14
CA ALA A 154 -4.84 -0.49 25.09
C ALA A 154 -5.54 -0.08 23.78
N THR A 155 -6.63 -0.75 23.40
CA THR A 155 -7.44 -0.37 22.24
C THR A 155 -7.91 1.08 22.34
N TRP A 156 -8.48 1.47 23.49
CA TRP A 156 -8.92 2.86 23.72
C TRP A 156 -7.78 3.86 23.73
N TYR A 157 -6.67 3.51 24.35
CA TYR A 157 -5.47 4.33 24.35
C TYR A 157 -5.01 4.62 22.92
N TYR A 158 -4.83 3.59 22.10
CA TYR A 158 -4.37 3.75 20.72
C TYR A 158 -5.36 4.52 19.85
N LEU A 159 -6.67 4.25 19.96
CA LEU A 159 -7.68 4.99 19.19
C LEU A 159 -7.71 6.48 19.53
N ARG A 160 -7.50 6.85 20.80
CA ARG A 160 -7.44 8.25 21.22
C ARG A 160 -6.14 8.92 20.80
N SER A 161 -5.01 8.25 21.01
CA SER A 161 -3.69 8.78 20.69
C SER A 161 -3.47 8.92 19.19
N PHE A 162 -3.97 7.99 18.38
CA PHE A 162 -3.78 7.96 16.93
C PHE A 162 -5.02 8.35 16.13
N GLY A 163 -6.13 8.73 16.78
CA GLY A 163 -7.41 9.01 16.10
C GLY A 163 -7.30 10.09 15.03
N LEU A 164 -6.62 11.20 15.34
CA LEU A 164 -6.38 12.26 14.34
C LEU A 164 -5.53 11.74 13.16
N LEU A 165 -4.49 10.95 13.45
CA LEU A 165 -3.63 10.38 12.41
C LEU A 165 -4.40 9.38 11.53
N PHE A 166 -5.30 8.59 12.09
CA PHE A 166 -6.19 7.73 11.31
C PHE A 166 -7.12 8.52 10.41
N LEU A 167 -7.73 9.60 10.91
CA LEU A 167 -8.60 10.46 10.09
C LEU A 167 -7.83 11.12 8.95
N LEU A 168 -6.66 11.68 9.23
CA LEU A 168 -5.79 12.27 8.22
C LEU A 168 -5.30 11.22 7.21
N GLY A 169 -4.97 10.01 7.67
CA GLY A 169 -4.57 8.89 6.83
C GLY A 169 -5.69 8.42 5.91
N ILE A 170 -6.93 8.28 6.42
CA ILE A 170 -8.10 7.92 5.63
C ILE A 170 -8.36 8.99 4.56
N LEU A 171 -8.37 10.27 4.93
CA LEU A 171 -8.55 11.36 3.97
C LEU A 171 -7.43 11.39 2.93
N GLY A 172 -6.17 11.23 3.36
CA GLY A 172 -4.97 11.18 2.51
C GLY A 172 -4.95 9.99 1.56
N ALA A 173 -5.57 8.87 1.92
CA ALA A 173 -5.73 7.70 1.07
C ALA A 173 -6.77 7.88 -0.05
N THR A 174 -7.44 9.04 -0.13
CA THR A 174 -8.42 9.37 -1.18
C THR A 174 -7.91 10.50 -2.08
N PRO A 175 -8.47 10.67 -3.30
CA PRO A 175 -8.11 11.79 -4.17
C PRO A 175 -8.59 13.16 -3.67
N PHE A 176 -9.37 13.21 -2.59
CA PHE A 176 -9.98 14.42 -2.10
C PHE A 176 -8.97 15.54 -1.79
N PRO A 177 -7.86 15.31 -1.04
CA PRO A 177 -6.90 16.38 -0.73
C PRO A 177 -6.23 16.95 -1.99
N LYS A 178 -5.90 16.08 -2.97
CA LYS A 178 -5.32 16.51 -4.25
C LYS A 178 -6.30 17.35 -5.07
N GLN A 179 -7.57 16.93 -5.13
CA GLN A 179 -8.61 17.69 -5.82
C GLN A 179 -8.86 19.05 -5.15
N LEU A 180 -8.88 19.09 -3.83
CA LEU A 180 -9.02 20.34 -3.06
C LEU A 180 -7.83 21.28 -3.32
N GLY A 181 -6.61 20.77 -3.25
CA GLY A 181 -5.39 21.53 -3.56
C GLY A 181 -5.42 22.13 -4.97
N ASN A 182 -5.78 21.34 -5.98
CA ASN A 182 -5.89 21.82 -7.36
C ASN A 182 -6.96 22.91 -7.52
N ARG A 183 -8.09 22.81 -6.82
CA ARG A 183 -9.13 23.85 -6.84
C ARG A 183 -8.66 25.15 -6.19
N LEU A 184 -7.98 25.05 -5.04
CA LEU A 184 -7.44 26.21 -4.32
C LEU A 184 -6.35 26.91 -5.14
N ALA A 185 -5.48 26.15 -5.81
CA ALA A 185 -4.42 26.68 -6.66
C ALA A 185 -4.93 27.54 -7.83
N GLN A 186 -6.16 27.30 -8.31
CA GLN A 186 -6.80 28.09 -9.37
C GLN A 186 -7.35 29.45 -8.88
N THR A 187 -7.39 29.68 -7.57
CA THR A 187 -7.86 30.96 -7.00
C THR A 187 -6.74 32.00 -6.93
N LYS A 188 -7.09 33.28 -6.87
CA LYS A 188 -6.11 34.38 -6.71
C LYS A 188 -5.27 34.26 -5.42
N VAL A 189 -5.81 33.59 -4.40
CA VAL A 189 -5.13 33.36 -3.11
C VAL A 189 -4.37 32.04 -3.06
N GLY A 190 -4.52 31.16 -4.06
CA GLY A 190 -3.96 29.82 -4.10
C GLY A 190 -2.44 29.79 -3.86
N PRO A 191 -1.63 30.54 -4.62
CA PRO A 191 -0.18 30.56 -4.43
C PRO A 191 0.26 31.05 -3.04
N VAL A 192 -0.47 32.01 -2.47
CA VAL A 192 -0.19 32.53 -1.12
C VAL A 192 -0.48 31.46 -0.08
N LEU A 193 -1.62 30.78 -0.19
CA LEU A 193 -1.98 29.68 0.71
C LEU A 193 -0.98 28.51 0.61
N GLU A 194 -0.54 28.16 -0.59
CA GLU A 194 0.46 27.11 -0.80
C GLU A 194 1.80 27.46 -0.15
N ALA A 195 2.29 28.69 -0.35
CA ALA A 195 3.52 29.16 0.29
C ALA A 195 3.42 29.18 1.82
N LEU A 196 2.29 29.64 2.38
CA LEU A 196 2.05 29.62 3.82
C LEU A 196 2.00 28.20 4.38
N LEU A 197 1.35 27.26 3.67
CA LEU A 197 1.30 25.85 4.06
C LEU A 197 2.69 25.21 4.03
N MET A 198 3.49 25.47 2.99
CA MET A 198 4.87 24.98 2.92
C MET A 198 5.74 25.55 4.04
N LEU A 199 5.58 26.84 4.37
CA LEU A 199 6.31 27.47 5.48
C LEU A 199 5.90 26.86 6.83
N ALA A 200 4.60 26.68 7.05
CA ALA A 200 4.10 26.05 8.27
C ALA A 200 4.61 24.60 8.39
N LEU A 201 4.59 23.83 7.29
CA LEU A 201 5.14 22.47 7.27
C LEU A 201 6.63 22.47 7.57
N LEU A 202 7.40 23.41 7.00
CA LEU A 202 8.82 23.55 7.28
C LEU A 202 9.06 23.81 8.78
N VAL A 203 8.32 24.74 9.39
CA VAL A 203 8.42 25.04 10.83
C VAL A 203 8.10 23.79 11.67
N VAL A 204 7.04 23.06 11.34
CA VAL A 204 6.67 21.81 12.04
C VAL A 204 7.78 20.78 11.89
N CYS A 205 8.25 20.52 10.66
CA CYS A 205 9.32 19.57 10.40
C CYS A 205 10.62 19.94 11.13
N THR A 206 11.00 21.22 11.14
CA THR A 206 12.17 21.70 11.89
C THR A 206 11.96 21.54 13.39
N GLY A 207 10.77 21.83 13.92
CA GLY A 207 10.45 21.61 15.34
C GLY A 207 10.63 20.15 15.76
N TYR A 208 10.09 19.21 14.97
CA TYR A 208 10.27 17.77 15.22
C TYR A 208 11.72 17.31 15.03
N LEU A 209 12.46 17.90 14.10
CA LEU A 209 13.89 17.59 13.92
C LEU A 209 14.70 18.04 15.14
N VAL A 210 14.42 19.23 15.67
CA VAL A 210 15.09 19.77 16.87
C VAL A 210 14.77 18.91 18.09
N ASP A 211 13.49 18.60 18.31
CA ASP A 211 13.05 17.72 19.40
C ASP A 211 13.66 16.31 19.30
N GLY A 212 13.64 15.70 18.10
CA GLY A 212 14.24 14.38 17.85
C GLY A 212 15.77 14.36 17.89
N SER A 213 16.43 15.50 17.70
CA SER A 213 17.89 15.64 17.86
C SER A 213 18.32 15.87 19.31
N PHE A 214 17.37 16.20 20.19
CA PHE A 214 17.57 16.30 21.62
C PHE A 214 17.54 14.89 22.24
N SER A 215 18.66 14.17 22.14
CA SER A 215 18.91 13.01 23.02
C SER A 215 19.48 13.54 24.34
N PRO A 216 18.82 13.36 25.51
CA PRO A 216 19.45 13.60 26.79
C PRO A 216 20.65 12.68 27.04
#